data_AF-A0A9X5XA53-F1
#
_entry.id   AF-A0A9X5XA53-F1
#
_cell.length_a   1.000
_cell.length_b   1.000
_cell.length_c   1.000
_cell.angle_alpha   90.00
_cell.angle_beta   90.00
_cell.angle_gamma   90.00
#
_symmetry.space_group_name_H-M   'P 1'
#
loop_
_entity.id
_entity.type
_entity.pdbx_description
1 polymer ?
#
loop_
_entity_poly.entity_id
_entity_poly.type
_entity_poly.pdbx_seq_one_letter_code
_entity_poly.pdbx_strand_id
1 'polypeptide(L)'
;RRKDRLRFLIAVAGADGHHALLTWAEIDPDFGHAPVLLAVGIDDTPLDRAGPQLVLPQDRCGARHISGINAIRVDGRYPSWT
;
A
#
# COMPACT_ATOMS: atom_id res chain seq x y z
N ARG A 1 2.69 21.32 5.40
CA ARG A 1 2.98 21.00 6.83
C ARG A 1 2.79 19.51 7.08
N ARG A 2 3.41 18.93 8.14
CA ARG A 2 3.28 17.51 8.54
C ARG A 2 1.84 16.98 8.51
N LYS A 3 0.88 17.80 8.98
CA LYS A 3 -0.56 17.48 8.98
C LYS A 3 -1.17 17.34 7.57
N ASP A 4 -0.66 18.07 6.57
CA ASP A 4 -1.21 18.06 5.21
C ASP A 4 -0.94 16.77 4.45
N ARG A 5 0.08 16.00 4.87
CA ARG A 5 0.39 14.70 4.29
C ARG A 5 -0.65 13.64 4.63
N LEU A 6 -1.37 13.82 5.75
CA LEU A 6 -2.37 12.85 6.20
C LEU A 6 -3.64 12.82 5.34
N ARG A 7 -3.75 13.74 4.37
CA ARG A 7 -4.90 13.82 3.48
C ARG A 7 -4.84 12.82 2.32
N PHE A 8 -3.74 12.10 2.15
CA PHE A 8 -3.56 11.20 1.02
C PHE A 8 -4.01 9.78 1.35
N LEU A 9 -4.73 9.17 0.41
CA LEU A 9 -5.07 7.76 0.36
C LEU A 9 -4.26 7.08 -0.75
N ILE A 10 -3.90 5.82 -0.53
CA ILE A 10 -3.22 4.99 -1.52
C ILE A 10 -4.12 3.80 -1.82
N ALA A 11 -4.59 3.69 -3.05
CA ALA A 11 -5.37 2.58 -3.54
C ALA A 11 -4.49 1.59 -4.30
N VAL A 12 -4.56 0.31 -3.93
CA VAL A 12 -3.84 -0.79 -4.57
C VAL A 12 -4.86 -1.76 -5.17
N ALA A 13 -4.67 -2.13 -6.43
CA ALA A 13 -5.54 -3.05 -7.15
C ALA A 13 -4.75 -4.24 -7.73
N GLY A 14 -5.31 -5.44 -7.53
CA GLY A 14 -4.88 -6.69 -8.15
C GLY A 14 -5.58 -6.92 -9.49
N ALA A 15 -4.95 -7.71 -10.35
CA ALA A 15 -5.52 -8.11 -11.64
C ALA A 15 -6.80 -8.98 -11.50
N ASP A 16 -7.02 -9.59 -10.34
CA ASP A 16 -8.20 -10.37 -9.98
C ASP A 16 -9.40 -9.52 -9.50
N GLY A 17 -9.23 -8.20 -9.43
CA GLY A 17 -10.23 -7.27 -8.92
C GLY A 17 -10.20 -7.07 -7.40
N HIS A 18 -9.26 -7.67 -6.67
CA HIS A 18 -9.07 -7.40 -5.25
C HIS A 18 -8.50 -5.99 -5.03
N HIS A 19 -9.01 -5.28 -4.02
CA HIS A 19 -8.61 -3.91 -3.72
C HIS A 19 -8.29 -3.73 -2.24
N ALA A 20 -7.26 -2.96 -1.95
CA ALA A 20 -6.93 -2.51 -0.60
C ALA A 20 -6.64 -1.02 -0.60
N LEU A 21 -6.97 -0.39 0.52
CA LEU A 21 -6.66 1.01 0.79
C LEU A 21 -5.64 1.10 1.91
N LEU A 22 -4.70 2.00 1.74
CA LEU A 22 -3.78 2.46 2.78
C LEU A 22 -3.99 3.95 2.97
N THR A 23 -3.78 4.41 4.19
CA THR A 23 -3.61 5.83 4.46
C THR A 23 -2.13 6.20 4.32
N TRP A 24 -1.83 7.44 3.94
CA TRP A 24 -0.45 7.94 3.96
C TRP A 24 0.16 7.87 5.38
N ALA A 25 -0.68 8.05 6.40
CA ALA A 25 -0.30 7.98 7.80
C ALA A 25 0.33 6.64 8.20
N GLU A 26 -0.07 5.54 7.55
CA GLU A 26 0.48 4.20 7.84
C GLU A 26 1.96 4.10 7.51
N ILE A 27 2.42 4.73 6.42
CA ILE A 27 3.81 4.62 5.94
C ILE A 27 4.68 5.82 6.32
N ASP A 28 4.08 6.96 6.68
CA ASP A 28 4.83 8.18 6.99
C ASP A 28 5.69 7.99 8.26
N PRO A 29 7.00 8.32 8.23
CA PRO A 29 7.91 8.15 9.37
C PRO A 29 7.54 8.95 10.61
N ASP A 30 6.82 10.07 10.45
CA ASP A 30 6.36 10.88 11.58
C ASP A 30 5.10 10.28 12.25
N PHE A 31 4.56 9.17 11.73
CA PHE A 31 3.30 8.55 12.15
C PHE A 31 3.43 7.03 12.34
N GLY A 32 2.70 6.23 11.55
CA GLY A 32 2.62 4.79 11.73
C GLY A 32 3.92 4.07 11.41
N HIS A 33 4.71 4.60 10.46
CA HIS A 33 5.98 4.05 10.00
C HIS A 33 5.95 2.52 9.80
N ALA A 34 4.82 2.01 9.31
CA ALA A 34 4.60 0.60 9.13
C ALA A 34 5.36 0.09 7.89
N PRO A 35 5.96 -1.11 7.94
CA PRO A 35 6.71 -1.68 6.83
C PRO A 35 5.76 -2.23 5.77
N VAL A 36 5.15 -1.35 4.96
CA VAL A 36 4.35 -1.77 3.81
C VAL A 36 5.26 -2.06 2.62
N LEU A 37 5.24 -3.30 2.13
CA LEU A 37 6.14 -3.76 1.08
C LEU A 37 5.39 -4.06 -0.22
N LEU A 38 5.99 -3.65 -1.34
CA LEU A 38 5.64 -4.18 -2.65
C LEU A 38 6.67 -5.27 -3.01
N ALA A 39 6.32 -6.52 -2.73
CA ALA A 39 7.18 -7.65 -3.00
C ALA A 39 7.21 -7.96 -4.50
N VAL A 40 8.41 -8.13 -5.05
CA VAL A 40 8.65 -8.64 -6.42
C VAL A 40 9.37 -9.99 -6.44
N GLY A 41 9.74 -10.47 -5.25
CA GLY A 41 10.35 -11.76 -5.00
C GLY A 41 10.13 -12.17 -3.53
N ILE A 42 10.25 -13.46 -3.26
CA ILE A 42 10.14 -14.06 -1.93
C ILE A 42 11.31 -15.03 -1.79
N ASP A 43 12.10 -14.90 -0.73
CA ASP A 43 13.25 -15.78 -0.45
C ASP A 43 14.14 -15.98 -1.69
N ASP A 44 14.64 -14.87 -2.23
CA ASP A 44 15.46 -14.78 -3.46
C ASP A 44 14.82 -15.35 -4.73
N THR A 45 13.55 -15.75 -4.68
CA THR A 45 12.80 -16.27 -5.82
C THR A 45 11.93 -15.16 -6.43
N PRO A 46 12.13 -14.78 -7.70
CA PRO A 46 11.28 -13.81 -8.38
C PRO A 46 9.83 -14.28 -8.50
N LEU A 47 8.88 -13.35 -8.43
CA LEU A 47 7.46 -13.67 -8.55
C LEU A 47 6.99 -13.83 -10.01
N ASP A 48 7.73 -13.31 -10.99
CA ASP A 48 7.48 -13.42 -12.44
C ASP A 48 5.99 -13.35 -12.82
N ARG A 49 5.39 -14.48 -13.24
CA ARG A 49 4.00 -14.56 -13.71
C ARG A 49 2.98 -14.31 -12.60
N ALA A 50 3.31 -14.58 -11.33
CA ALA A 50 2.44 -14.26 -10.20
C ALA A 50 2.33 -12.74 -9.96
N GLY A 51 3.32 -11.98 -10.44
CA GLY A 51 3.36 -10.53 -10.35
C GLY A 51 3.62 -10.01 -8.93
N PRO A 52 3.69 -8.67 -8.77
CA PRO A 52 3.99 -8.06 -7.48
C PRO A 52 2.89 -8.33 -6.44
N GLN A 53 3.30 -8.44 -5.17
CA GLN A 53 2.40 -8.69 -4.05
C GLN A 53 2.50 -7.59 -2.99
N LEU A 54 1.36 -7.20 -2.40
CA LEU A 54 1.31 -6.24 -1.31
C LEU A 54 1.43 -7.00 0.00
N VAL A 55 2.48 -6.71 0.78
CA VAL A 55 2.73 -7.33 2.07
C VAL A 55 2.64 -6.27 3.16
N LEU A 56 1.80 -6.54 4.16
CA LEU A 56 1.63 -5.71 5.35
C LEU A 56 1.90 -6.56 6.59
N PRO A 57 3.14 -6.61 7.09
CA PRO A 57 3.50 -7.40 8.27
C PRO A 57 2.67 -7.05 9.53
N GLN A 58 2.14 -5.82 9.60
CA GLN A 58 1.27 -5.38 10.69
C GLN A 58 -0.15 -5.98 10.65
N ASP A 59 -0.57 -6.56 9.51
CA ASP A 59 -1.91 -7.11 9.36
C ASP A 59 -2.00 -8.53 9.89
N ARG A 60 -2.67 -8.69 11.04
CA ARG A 60 -2.90 -10.03 11.63
C ARG A 60 -3.84 -10.92 10.81
N CYS A 61 -4.74 -10.33 10.03
CA CYS A 61 -5.78 -11.05 9.29
C CYS A 61 -5.44 -11.24 7.79
N GLY A 62 -4.36 -10.65 7.28
CA GLY A 62 -3.91 -10.83 5.89
C GLY A 62 -4.87 -10.34 4.79
N ALA A 63 -6.03 -9.78 5.10
CA ALA A 63 -7.06 -9.42 4.11
C ALA A 63 -6.61 -8.36 3.09
N ARG A 64 -5.58 -7.58 3.42
CA ARG A 64 -4.96 -6.60 2.51
C ARG A 64 -3.76 -7.16 1.74
N HIS A 65 -3.49 -8.46 1.85
CA HIS A 65 -2.51 -9.13 1.00
C HIS A 65 -3.08 -9.29 -0.41
N ILE A 66 -2.50 -8.60 -1.38
CA ILE A 66 -2.95 -8.60 -2.78
C ILE A 66 -1.87 -9.21 -3.64
N SER A 67 -2.24 -10.10 -4.55
CA SER A 67 -1.34 -10.64 -5.56
C SER A 67 -1.61 -10.06 -6.95
N GLY A 68 -0.59 -10.12 -7.82
CA GLY A 68 -0.73 -9.66 -9.20
C GLY A 68 -1.12 -8.18 -9.29
N ILE A 69 -0.50 -7.33 -8.49
CA ILE A 69 -0.81 -5.89 -8.47
C ILE A 69 -0.55 -5.30 -9.84
N ASN A 70 -1.57 -4.63 -10.37
CA ASN A 70 -1.52 -3.98 -11.68
C ASN A 70 -1.69 -2.45 -11.62
N ALA A 71 -2.10 -1.90 -10.47
CA ALA A 71 -2.22 -0.47 -10.29
C ALA A 71 -2.03 -0.04 -8.83
N ILE A 72 -1.32 1.09 -8.65
CA ILE A 72 -1.21 1.84 -7.41
C ILE A 72 -1.58 3.29 -7.73
N ARG A 73 -2.49 3.87 -6.95
CA ARG A 73 -2.94 5.25 -7.14
C ARG A 73 -2.90 6.02 -5.82
N VAL A 74 -2.41 7.25 -5.88
CA VAL A 74 -2.45 8.18 -4.75
C VAL A 74 -3.57 9.18 -4.99
N ASP A 75 -4.54 9.25 -4.08
CA ASP A 75 -5.60 10.25 -4.10
C ASP A 75 -5.40 11.25 -2.95
N GLY A 76 -5.51 12.54 -3.26
CA GLY A 76 -5.29 13.63 -2.31
C GLY A 76 -6.30 14.75 -2.47
N ARG A 77 -7.51 14.43 -2.95
CA ARG A 77 -8.58 15.39 -3.30
C ARG A 77 -9.22 16.06 -2.08
N TYR A 78 -8.68 15.81 -0.90
CA TYR A 78 -9.06 16.49 0.34
C TYR A 78 -8.28 17.80 0.46
N PRO A 79 -8.92 18.90 0.92
CA PRO A 79 -8.25 20.19 1.10
C PRO A 79 -7.04 20.09 2.02
N SER A 80 -5.97 20.84 1.71
CA SER A 80 -4.89 21.07 2.67
C SER A 80 -5.35 21.98 3.80
N TRP A 81 -4.75 21.83 4.98
CA TRP A 81 -4.94 22.81 6.04
C TRP A 81 -4.24 24.12 5.63
N THR A 82 -4.92 25.25 5.86
CA THR A 82 -4.33 26.60 5.75
C THR A 82 -3.89 27.09 7.11
#